data_AF-B1FB88-F1
#
_entry.id   AF-B1FB88-F1
#
_cell.length_a   1.000
_cell.length_b   1.000
_cell.length_c   1.000
_cell.angle_alpha   90.00
_cell.angle_beta   90.00
_cell.angle_gamma   90.00
#
_symmetry.space_group_name_H-M   'P 1'
#
loop_
_entity.id
_entity.type
_entity.pdbx_description
1 polymer ?
#
loop_
_entity_poly.entity_id
_entity_poly.type
_entity_poly.pdbx_seq_one_letter_code
_entity_poly.pdbx_strand_id
1 'polypeptide(L)'
;MNNVINAADAISGGYLTNLGQGFDAGVGVLSTTLSQALSTLQTSPSDPNYLASYQEVMSDYNLYRNAQTSSVKAMKDIDSSIVGNFR
;
A
#
# COMPACT_ATOMS: atom_id res chain seq x y z
N MET A 1 -7.92 14.91 -37.88
CA MET A 1 -8.78 14.64 -36.71
C MET A 1 -7.93 14.87 -35.47
N ASN A 2 -8.15 16.01 -34.80
CA ASN A 2 -7.37 16.43 -33.64
C ASN A 2 -7.59 15.45 -32.49
N ASN A 3 -6.53 14.76 -32.08
CA ASN A 3 -6.51 14.01 -30.83
C ASN A 3 -6.29 15.01 -29.70
N VAL A 4 -7.39 15.60 -29.22
CA VAL A 4 -7.39 16.42 -28.02
C VAL A 4 -7.16 15.46 -26.87
N ILE A 5 -5.88 15.27 -26.51
CA ILE A 5 -5.52 14.52 -25.31
C ILE A 5 -6.09 15.31 -24.14
N ASN A 6 -7.19 14.78 -23.61
CA ASN A 6 -7.91 15.33 -22.49
C ASN A 6 -6.92 15.37 -21.32
N ALA A 7 -6.55 16.57 -20.85
CA ALA A 7 -5.58 16.73 -19.75
C ALA A 7 -6.01 15.99 -18.46
N ALA A 8 -7.28 15.58 -18.36
CA ALA A 8 -7.80 14.70 -17.31
C ALA A 8 -7.23 13.27 -17.37
N ASP A 9 -6.91 12.73 -18.56
CA ASP A 9 -6.37 11.37 -18.72
C ASP A 9 -4.85 11.30 -18.44
N ALA A 10 -4.13 12.42 -18.54
CA ALA A 10 -2.72 12.49 -18.15
C ALA A 10 -2.52 12.51 -16.62
N ILE A 11 -3.58 12.78 -15.85
CA ILE A 11 -3.59 12.76 -14.38
C ILE A 11 -4.00 11.37 -13.85
N SER A 12 -4.55 10.51 -14.71
CA SER A 12 -4.98 9.13 -14.41
C SER A 12 -3.84 8.24 -13.88
N GLY A 13 -2.58 8.64 -14.11
CA GLY A 13 -1.38 7.98 -13.61
C GLY A 13 -0.41 8.91 -12.88
N GLY A 14 -0.90 9.83 -12.04
CA GLY A 14 -0.05 10.72 -11.25
C GLY A 14 0.99 9.99 -10.38
N TYR A 15 2.07 10.66 -9.99
CA TYR A 15 3.15 10.10 -9.14
C TYR A 15 2.60 9.45 -7.85
N LEU A 16 1.55 10.02 -7.26
CA LEU A 16 0.81 9.46 -6.14
C LEU A 16 0.10 8.13 -6.47
N THR A 17 -0.49 8.01 -7.67
CA THR A 17 -1.15 6.79 -8.13
C THR A 17 -0.12 5.69 -8.37
N ASN A 18 1.02 6.00 -8.99
CA ASN A 18 2.10 5.03 -9.21
C ASN A 18 2.75 4.58 -7.89
N LEU A 19 2.96 5.50 -6.95
CA LEU A 19 3.44 5.14 -5.62
C LEU A 19 2.41 4.27 -4.88
N GLY A 20 1.13 4.64 -4.95
CA GLY A 20 0.03 3.86 -4.41
C GLY A 20 0.00 2.44 -4.97
N GLN A 21 0.15 2.29 -6.29
CA GLN A 21 0.22 0.97 -6.96
C GLN A 21 1.43 0.14 -6.49
N GLY A 22 2.60 0.76 -6.29
CA GLY A 22 3.78 0.07 -5.76
C GLY A 22 3.56 -0.45 -4.34
N PHE A 23 2.92 0.35 -3.48
CA PHE A 23 2.53 -0.10 -2.16
C PHE A 23 1.42 -1.17 -2.20
N ASP A 24 0.43 -1.03 -3.06
CA ASP A 24 -0.66 -2.01 -3.20
C ASP A 24 -0.15 -3.37 -3.70
N ALA A 25 0.86 -3.39 -4.58
CA ALA A 25 1.55 -4.62 -4.97
C ALA A 25 2.24 -5.29 -3.78
N GLY A 26 2.96 -4.52 -2.94
CA GLY A 26 3.62 -5.04 -1.73
C GLY A 26 2.62 -5.52 -0.67
N VAL A 27 1.55 -4.77 -0.44
CA VAL A 27 0.46 -5.13 0.47
C VAL A 27 -0.30 -6.36 -0.03
N GLY A 28 -0.48 -6.51 -1.35
CA GLY A 28 -1.10 -7.69 -1.95
C GLY A 28 -0.31 -8.97 -1.68
N VAL A 29 1.02 -8.90 -1.76
CA VAL A 29 1.90 -10.02 -1.37
C VAL A 29 1.76 -10.31 0.13
N LEU A 30 1.90 -9.32 1.00
CA LEU A 30 1.77 -9.53 2.45
C LEU A 30 0.38 -10.04 2.86
N SER A 31 -0.69 -9.56 2.23
CA SER A 31 -2.06 -10.02 2.48
C SER A 31 -2.24 -11.49 2.07
N THR A 32 -1.59 -11.90 0.98
CA THR A 32 -1.59 -13.30 0.53
C THR A 32 -0.83 -14.17 1.52
N THR A 33 0.35 -13.74 1.96
CA THR A 33 1.16 -14.44 2.96
C THR A 33 0.44 -14.53 4.31
N LEU A 34 -0.24 -13.45 4.75
CA LEU A 34 -1.04 -13.44 5.97
C LEU A 34 -2.20 -14.44 5.88
N SER A 35 -2.87 -14.48 4.72
CA SER A 35 -3.98 -15.41 4.48
C SER A 35 -3.51 -16.87 4.44
N GLN A 36 -2.33 -17.13 3.89
CA GLN A 36 -1.68 -18.44 3.91
C GLN A 36 -1.28 -18.84 5.33
N ALA A 37 -0.64 -17.95 6.09
CA ALA A 37 -0.28 -18.19 7.49
C ALA A 37 -1.53 -18.47 8.35
N LEU A 38 -2.62 -17.74 8.11
CA LEU A 38 -3.90 -17.97 8.77
C LEU A 38 -4.51 -19.33 8.39
N SER A 39 -4.45 -19.71 7.12
CA SER A 39 -4.93 -21.02 6.66
C SER A 39 -4.13 -22.16 7.30
N THR A 40 -2.81 -22.05 7.34
CA THR A 40 -1.94 -23.02 8.03
C THR A 40 -2.26 -23.08 9.52
N LEU A 41 -2.43 -21.93 10.17
CA LEU A 41 -2.83 -21.86 11.58
C LEU A 41 -4.19 -22.50 11.83
N GLN A 42 -5.16 -22.34 10.93
CA GLN A 42 -6.49 -22.98 11.06
C GLN A 42 -6.42 -24.51 11.00
N THR A 43 -5.43 -25.08 10.28
CA THR A 43 -5.24 -26.55 10.27
C THR A 43 -4.67 -27.10 11.58
N SER A 44 -3.97 -26.28 12.36
CA SER A 44 -3.44 -26.66 13.67
C SER A 44 -3.29 -25.41 14.57
N PRO A 45 -4.40 -24.96 15.19
CA PRO A 45 -4.44 -23.71 15.95
C PRO A 45 -3.57 -23.71 17.22
N SER A 46 -3.18 -24.91 17.66
CA SER A 46 -2.39 -25.14 18.87
C SER A 46 -0.89 -25.15 18.61
N ASP A 47 -0.46 -25.06 17.34
CA ASP A 47 0.97 -25.08 17.01
C ASP A 47 1.59 -23.69 17.23
N PRO A 48 2.53 -23.56 18.19
CA PRO A 48 3.17 -22.28 18.49
C PRO A 48 4.00 -21.74 17.32
N ASN A 49 4.48 -22.59 16.39
CA ASN A 49 5.23 -22.12 15.22
C ASN A 49 4.31 -21.39 14.21
N TYR A 50 3.08 -21.89 14.02
CA TYR A 50 2.10 -21.26 13.14
C TYR A 50 1.55 -19.97 13.76
N LEU A 51 1.39 -19.93 15.08
CA LEU A 51 1.03 -18.69 15.78
C LEU A 51 2.13 -17.64 15.66
N ALA A 52 3.39 -18.01 15.88
CA ALA A 52 4.52 -17.09 15.74
C ALA A 52 4.62 -16.54 14.31
N SER A 53 4.50 -17.40 13.30
CA SER A 53 4.53 -16.99 11.89
C SER A 53 3.38 -16.05 11.54
N TYR A 54 2.16 -16.34 12.00
CA TYR A 54 1.02 -15.46 11.78
C TYR A 54 1.21 -14.09 12.45
N GLN A 55 1.73 -14.07 13.68
CA GLN A 55 1.99 -12.82 14.41
C GLN A 55 3.10 -11.98 13.76
N GLU A 56 4.16 -12.62 13.26
CA GLU A 56 5.24 -11.96 12.51
C GLU A 56 4.69 -11.28 11.25
N VAL A 57 3.99 -12.03 10.40
CA VAL A 57 3.41 -11.52 9.15
C VAL A 57 2.37 -10.43 9.42
N MET A 58 1.59 -10.54 10.50
CA MET A 58 0.62 -9.52 10.90
C MET A 58 1.29 -8.23 11.37
N SER A 59 2.39 -8.34 12.12
CA SER A 59 3.20 -7.18 12.54
C SER A 59 3.76 -6.45 11.32
N ASP A 60 4.32 -7.19 10.37
CA ASP A 60 4.85 -6.63 9.12
C ASP A 60 3.76 -6.00 8.27
N TYR A 61 2.59 -6.62 8.18
CA TYR A 61 1.44 -6.07 7.46
C TYR A 61 1.01 -4.72 8.04
N ASN A 62 0.91 -4.61 9.36
CA ASN A 62 0.59 -3.34 10.02
C ASN A 62 1.67 -2.28 9.79
N LEU A 63 2.94 -2.65 9.88
CA LEU A 63 4.06 -1.76 9.60
C LEU A 63 3.99 -1.22 8.17
N TYR A 64 3.74 -2.09 7.19
CA TYR A 64 3.64 -1.72 5.77
C TYR A 64 2.48 -0.76 5.50
N ARG A 65 1.32 -0.97 6.10
CA ARG A 65 0.14 -0.09 5.94
C ARG A 65 0.34 1.26 6.60
N ASN A 66 1.01 1.29 7.75
CA ASN A 66 1.40 2.53 8.41
C ASN A 66 2.44 3.30 7.57
N ALA A 67 3.43 2.60 7.02
CA ALA A 67 4.42 3.19 6.11
C ALA A 67 3.75 3.78 4.87
N GLN A 68 2.87 3.03 4.19
CA GLN A 68 2.09 3.49 3.03
C GLN A 68 1.35 4.79 3.35
N THR A 69 0.59 4.81 4.46
CA THR A 69 -0.19 5.99 4.87
C THR A 69 0.72 7.18 5.15
N SER A 70 1.85 6.98 5.83
CA SER A 70 2.82 8.04 6.13
C SER A 70 3.47 8.62 4.87
N SER A 71 3.82 7.78 3.89
CA SER A 71 4.42 8.21 2.62
C SER A 71 3.42 8.98 1.75
N VAL A 72 2.18 8.49 1.63
CA VAL A 72 1.10 9.18 0.90
C VAL A 72 0.81 10.53 1.53
N LYS A 73 0.78 10.60 2.87
CA LYS A 73 0.59 11.86 3.59
C LYS A 73 1.73 12.85 3.32
N ALA A 74 2.99 12.42 3.46
CA ALA A 74 4.14 13.27 3.23
C ALA A 74 4.14 13.88 1.82
N MET A 75 3.78 13.10 0.81
CA MET A 75 3.68 13.61 -0.56
C MET A 75 2.51 14.56 -0.76
N LYS A 76 1.34 14.27 -0.19
CA LYS A 76 0.22 15.21 -0.20
C LYS A 76 0.59 16.56 0.46
N ASP A 77 1.36 16.51 1.55
CA ASP A 77 1.82 17.71 2.26
C ASP A 77 2.82 18.51 1.39
N ILE A 78 3.73 17.82 0.68
CA ILE A 78 4.63 18.45 -0.31
C ILE A 78 3.83 19.12 -1.43
N ASP A 79 2.88 18.42 -2.04
CA ASP A 79 2.04 18.96 -3.11
C ASP A 79 1.25 20.19 -2.64
N SER A 80 0.70 20.11 -1.43
CA SER A 80 -0.03 21.23 -0.81
C SER A 80 0.89 22.43 -0.54
N SER A 81 2.14 22.19 -0.13
CA SER A 81 3.15 23.22 0.07
C SER A 81 3.57 23.87 -1.24
N ILE A 82 3.81 23.09 -2.29
CA ILE A 82 4.12 23.58 -3.64
C ILE A 82 2.98 24.49 -4.11
N VAL A 83 1.73 23.99 -4.14
CA VAL A 83 0.55 24.77 -4.56
C VAL A 83 0.38 26.03 -3.70
N GLY A 84 0.61 25.94 -2.39
CA GLY A 84 0.54 27.08 -1.47
C GLY A 84 1.58 28.17 -1.76
N ASN A 85 2.77 27.82 -2.24
CA ASN A 85 3.81 28.77 -2.61
C ASN A 85 3.56 29.46 -3.97
N PHE A 86 2.68 28.91 -4.82
CA PHE A 86 2.28 29.50 -6.11
C PHE A 86 0.98 30.31 -6.03
N ARG A 87 0.45 30.58 -4.82
CA ARG A 87 -0.75 31.38 -4.58
C ARG A 87 -0.45 32.85 -4.29
#